data_AF-A0A2D4JEI5-F1
#
_entry.id   AF-A0A2D4JEI5-F1
#
_cell.length_a   1.000
_cell.length_b   1.000
_cell.length_c   1.000
_cell.angle_alpha   90.00
_cell.angle_beta   90.00
_cell.angle_gamma   90.00
#
_symmetry.space_group_name_H-M   'P 1'
#
loop_
_entity.id
_entity.type
_entity.pdbx_description
1 polymer ?
#
loop_
_entity_poly.entity_id
_entity_poly.type
_entity_poly.pdbx_seq_one_letter_code
_entity_poly.pdbx_strand_id
1 'polypeptide(L)'
;ADMCVRRFPLEDIPLDEKEAAKWLHTLYQEKDALQEKYNQEGLFPGQQFKPPRRPWTLLNFLFWAAVLLSPLFKFGFGIFASGSPLLILAFLCFVGAVSFGGRRLIGVTEIEKGSSYGNQEFKKKK
;
A
#
# COMPACT_ATOMS: atom_id res chain seq x y z
N ALA A 1 3.06 4.62 11.56
CA ALA A 1 1.96 5.57 11.37
C ALA A 1 0.96 5.28 12.47
N ASP A 2 0.92 6.16 13.47
CA ASP A 2 -0.01 6.04 14.58
C ASP A 2 -1.30 6.78 14.20
N MET A 3 -2.45 6.27 14.63
CA MET A 3 -3.74 6.84 14.30
C MET A 3 -4.58 6.97 15.57
N CYS A 4 -5.01 8.18 15.88
CA CYS A 4 -5.99 8.42 16.94
C CYS A 4 -7.40 8.24 16.36
N VAL A 5 -8.16 7.27 16.88
CA VAL A 5 -9.54 6.99 16.44
C VAL A 5 -10.48 7.20 17.62
N ARG A 6 -11.45 8.11 17.46
CA ARG A 6 -12.55 8.37 18.40
C ARG A 6 -13.87 8.09 17.71
N ARG A 7 -14.77 7.35 18.37
CA ARG A 7 -16.15 7.14 17.90
C ARG A 7 -17.04 8.22 18.50
N PHE A 8 -17.93 8.77 17.69
CA PHE A 8 -18.99 9.68 18.13
C PHE A 8 -20.32 8.94 17.99
N PRO A 9 -21.15 8.87 19.04
CA PRO A 9 -22.49 8.33 18.94
C PRO A 9 -23.36 9.26 18.09
N LEU A 10 -24.37 8.71 17.41
CA LEU A 10 -25.21 9.48 16.47
C LEU A 10 -26.11 10.48 17.19
N GLU A 11 -26.42 10.19 18.46
CA GLU A 11 -27.22 11.02 19.34
C GLU A 11 -26.55 12.37 19.67
N ASP A 12 -25.22 12.42 19.64
CA ASP A 12 -24.44 13.63 19.95
C ASP A 12 -24.25 14.55 18.73
N ILE A 13 -24.72 14.15 17.55
CA ILE A 13 -24.55 14.91 16.31
C ILE A 13 -25.77 15.81 16.11
N PRO A 14 -25.60 17.15 16.14
CA PRO A 14 -26.72 18.06 15.94
C PRO A 14 -27.28 17.92 14.52
N LEU A 15 -28.62 17.89 14.42
CA LEU A 15 -29.35 17.75 13.15
C LEU A 15 -29.57 19.09 12.44
N ASP A 16 -29.49 20.21 13.18
CA ASP A 16 -29.61 21.55 12.62
C ASP A 16 -28.33 21.95 11.86
N GLU A 17 -28.48 22.58 10.70
CA GLU A 17 -27.36 22.89 9.80
C GLU A 17 -26.34 23.87 10.42
N LYS A 18 -26.81 24.86 11.19
CA LYS A 18 -25.92 25.85 11.81
C LYS A 18 -25.18 25.27 13.00
N GLU A 19 -25.87 24.45 13.80
CA GLU A 19 -25.27 23.75 14.93
C GLU A 19 -24.30 22.66 14.47
N ALA A 20 -24.60 21.95 13.38
CA ALA A 20 -23.70 20.99 12.75
C ALA A 20 -22.43 21.64 12.21
N ALA A 21 -22.55 22.79 11.54
CA ALA A 21 -21.38 23.55 11.08
C ALA A 21 -20.48 23.98 12.25
N LYS A 22 -21.08 24.45 13.35
CA LYS A 22 -20.33 24.84 14.55
C LYS A 22 -19.66 23.63 15.22
N TRP A 23 -20.38 22.53 15.35
CA TRP A 23 -19.86 21.28 15.92
C TRP A 23 -18.69 20.73 15.10
N LEU A 24 -18.82 20.70 13.77
CA LEU A 24 -17.73 20.31 12.87
C LEU A 24 -16.53 21.23 13.01
N HIS A 25 -16.74 22.54 13.09
CA HIS A 25 -15.64 23.50 13.24
C HIS A 25 -14.86 23.28 14.54
N THR A 26 -15.56 23.09 15.67
CA THR A 26 -14.92 22.74 16.94
C THR A 26 -14.18 21.39 16.85
N LEU A 27 -14.76 20.39 16.19
CA LEU A 27 -14.11 19.10 15.98
C LEU A 27 -12.82 19.20 15.15
N TYR A 28 -12.80 20.08 14.13
CA TYR A 28 -11.60 20.35 13.36
C TYR A 28 -10.50 21.01 14.22
N GLN A 29 -10.86 22.00 15.03
CA GLN A 29 -9.91 22.65 15.94
C GLN A 29 -9.30 21.65 16.94
N GLU A 30 -10.11 20.74 17.48
CA GLU A 30 -9.61 19.67 18.37
C GLU A 30 -8.64 18.73 17.66
N LYS A 31 -8.92 18.35 16.41
CA LYS A 31 -8.03 17.51 15.59
C LYS A 31 -6.71 18.20 15.30
N ASP A 32 -6.73 19.48 14.96
CA ASP A 32 -5.50 20.25 14.71
C ASP A 32 -4.66 20.37 15.99
N ALA A 33 -5.29 20.60 17.14
CA ALA A 33 -4.59 20.63 18.42
C ALA A 33 -3.96 19.26 18.79
N LEU A 34 -4.64 18.16 18.46
CA LEU A 34 -4.08 16.81 18.64
C LEU A 34 -2.90 16.54 17.71
N GLN A 35 -2.97 17.03 16.46
CA GLN A 35 -1.89 16.91 15.49
C GLN A 35 -0.66 17.71 15.94
N GLU A 36 -0.86 18.92 16.46
CA GLU A 36 0.23 19.74 17.01
C GLU A 36 0.91 19.06 18.20
N LYS A 37 0.12 18.49 19.13
CA LYS A 37 0.67 17.70 20.25
C LYS A 37 1.45 16.48 19.77
N TYR A 38 0.94 15.77 18.76
CA TYR A 38 1.65 14.64 18.17
C TYR A 38 2.97 15.07 17.53
N ASN A 39 3.02 16.23 16.88
CA ASN A 39 4.26 16.75 16.30
C ASN A 39 5.32 17.09 17.38
N GLN A 40 4.88 17.55 18.55
CA GLN A 40 5.78 17.92 19.65
C GLN A 40 6.25 16.71 20.47
N GLU A 41 5.34 15.81 20.86
CA GLU A 41 5.61 14.68 21.76
C GLU A 41 5.93 13.38 21.02
N GLY A 42 5.60 13.29 19.73
CA GLY A 42 5.77 12.11 18.90
C GLY A 42 4.78 10.98 19.17
N LEU A 43 3.81 11.18 20.08
CA LEU A 43 2.80 10.19 20.45
C LEU A 43 1.43 10.85 20.61
N PHE A 44 0.37 10.14 20.23
CA PHE A 44 -0.99 10.61 20.50
C PHE A 44 -1.34 10.39 21.98
N PRO A 45 -1.95 11.38 22.66
CA PRO A 45 -2.39 11.22 24.04
C PRO A 45 -3.53 10.20 24.10
N GLY A 46 -3.38 9.16 24.93
CA GLY A 46 -4.45 8.17 25.19
C GLY A 46 -3.98 6.72 25.25
N GLN A 47 -4.95 5.80 25.32
CA GLN A 47 -4.69 4.36 25.37
C GLN A 47 -4.22 3.85 24.00
N GLN A 48 -2.95 3.44 23.93
CA GLN A 48 -2.39 2.86 22.71
C GLN A 48 -2.88 1.44 22.50
N PHE A 49 -3.66 1.21 21.45
CA PHE A 49 -4.00 -0.14 21.00
C PHE A 49 -2.98 -0.60 19.95
N LYS A 50 -2.04 -1.46 20.35
CA LYS A 50 -1.10 -2.10 19.42
C LYS A 50 -1.69 -3.46 19.02
N PRO A 51 -2.12 -3.66 17.76
CA PRO A 51 -2.62 -4.96 17.34
C PRO A 51 -1.50 -6.01 17.48
N PRO A 52 -1.82 -7.23 17.93
CA PRO A 52 -0.81 -8.27 18.07
C PRO A 52 -0.20 -8.61 16.71
N ARG A 53 1.13 -8.76 16.67
CA ARG A 53 1.83 -9.22 15.47
C ARG A 53 1.36 -10.64 15.14
N ARG A 54 0.93 -10.85 13.89
CA ARG A 54 0.44 -12.15 13.40
C ARG A 54 1.55 -12.83 12.57
N PRO A 55 2.40 -13.70 13.16
CA PRO A 55 3.49 -14.34 12.44
C PRO A 55 3.01 -15.35 11.38
N TRP A 56 1.77 -15.82 11.51
CA TRP A 56 1.17 -16.83 10.63
C TRP A 56 1.14 -16.42 9.15
N THR A 57 0.97 -15.13 8.85
CA THR A 57 0.97 -14.66 7.46
C THR A 57 2.36 -14.78 6.82
N LEU A 58 3.42 -14.46 7.56
CA LEU A 58 4.80 -14.62 7.09
C LEU A 58 5.16 -16.08 6.88
N LEU A 59 4.78 -16.96 7.82
CA LEU A 59 5.03 -18.40 7.68
C LEU A 59 4.28 -18.99 6.49
N ASN A 60 3.02 -18.62 6.30
CA ASN A 60 2.23 -19.06 5.16
C ASN A 60 2.85 -18.60 3.83
N PHE A 61 3.25 -17.32 3.76
CA PHE A 61 3.94 -16.78 2.60
C PHE A 61 5.26 -17.51 2.30
N LEU A 62 6.11 -17.74 3.31
CA LEU A 62 7.37 -18.45 3.15
C LEU A 62 7.16 -19.91 2.73
N PHE A 63 6.13 -20.57 3.26
CA PHE A 63 5.78 -21.94 2.88
C PHE A 63 5.41 -22.00 1.40
N TRP A 64 4.46 -21.17 0.95
CA TRP A 64 4.05 -21.16 -0.46
C TRP A 64 5.17 -20.69 -1.39
N ALA A 65 5.97 -19.72 -0.96
CA ALA A 65 7.15 -19.30 -1.69
C ALA A 65 8.12 -20.47 -1.88
N ALA A 66 8.43 -21.23 -0.83
CA ALA A 66 9.31 -22.39 -0.94
C ALA A 66 8.72 -23.49 -1.83
N VAL A 67 7.43 -23.80 -1.67
CA VAL A 67 6.73 -24.81 -2.49
C VAL A 67 6.77 -24.43 -3.97
N LEU A 68 6.40 -23.20 -4.32
CA LEU A 68 6.38 -22.73 -5.71
C LEU A 68 7.78 -22.55 -6.29
N LEU A 69 8.74 -22.10 -5.50
CA LEU A 69 10.09 -21.84 -5.97
C LEU A 69 10.92 -23.13 -6.11
N SER A 70 10.59 -24.20 -5.37
CA SER A 70 11.28 -25.49 -5.45
C SER A 70 11.30 -26.13 -6.85
N PRO A 71 10.17 -26.28 -7.60
CA PRO A 71 10.21 -26.79 -8.97
C PRO A 71 10.92 -25.83 -9.93
N LEU A 72 10.79 -24.51 -9.73
CA LEU A 72 11.49 -23.52 -10.55
C LEU A 72 13.01 -23.64 -10.42
N PHE A 73 13.53 -23.77 -9.20
CA PHE A 73 14.97 -23.98 -9.00
C PHE A 73 15.41 -25.33 -9.57
N LYS A 74 14.67 -26.41 -9.32
CA LYS A 74 15.02 -27.73 -9.86
C LYS A 74 15.06 -27.72 -11.39
N PHE A 75 14.11 -27.05 -12.03
CA PHE A 75 14.07 -26.89 -13.48
C PHE A 75 15.25 -26.05 -13.99
N GLY A 76 15.55 -24.91 -13.35
CA GLY A 76 16.70 -24.08 -13.68
C GLY A 76 18.01 -24.86 -13.58
N PHE A 77 18.30 -25.46 -12.42
CA PHE A 77 19.50 -26.29 -12.22
C PHE A 77 19.56 -27.47 -13.19
N GLY A 78 18.42 -28.09 -13.52
CA GLY A 78 18.34 -29.18 -14.49
C GLY A 78 18.71 -28.74 -15.91
N ILE A 79 18.28 -27.56 -16.35
CA ILE A 79 18.64 -26.99 -17.65
C ILE A 79 20.14 -26.67 -17.70
N PHE A 80 20.70 -26.07 -16.63
CA PHE A 80 22.14 -25.79 -16.56
C PHE A 80 22.98 -27.08 -16.53
N ALA A 81 22.55 -28.10 -15.78
CA ALA A 81 23.24 -29.39 -15.72
C ALA A 81 23.13 -30.21 -17.01
N SER A 82 22.03 -30.05 -17.77
CA SER A 82 21.83 -30.73 -19.05
C SER A 82 22.73 -30.20 -20.17
N GLY A 83 23.24 -28.97 -20.07
CA GLY A 83 24.15 -28.37 -21.05
C GLY A 83 23.60 -28.21 -22.47
N SER A 84 22.29 -28.42 -22.67
CA SER A 84 21.66 -28.38 -24.00
C SER A 84 21.40 -26.92 -24.43
N PRO A 85 22.03 -26.44 -25.52
CA PRO A 85 21.89 -25.06 -25.96
C PRO A 85 20.46 -24.71 -26.41
N LEU A 86 19.69 -25.69 -26.91
CA LEU A 86 18.31 -25.48 -27.33
C LEU A 86 17.37 -25.21 -26.14
N LEU A 87 17.53 -25.94 -25.03
CA LEU A 87 16.72 -25.74 -23.83
C LEU A 87 17.05 -24.41 -23.15
N ILE A 88 18.34 -24.04 -23.13
CA ILE A 88 18.80 -22.74 -22.61
C ILE A 88 18.21 -21.60 -23.44
N LEU A 89 18.25 -21.70 -24.78
CA LEU A 89 17.69 -20.68 -25.67
C LEU A 89 16.17 -20.55 -25.49
N ALA A 90 15.44 -21.67 -25.44
CA ALA A 90 13.99 -21.67 -25.22
C ALA A 90 13.61 -21.04 -23.87
N PHE A 91 14.36 -21.34 -22.81
CA PHE A 91 14.17 -20.75 -21.49
C PHE A 91 14.43 -19.24 -21.49
N LEU A 92 15.50 -18.77 -22.13
CA LEU A 92 15.79 -17.33 -22.27
C LEU A 92 14.70 -16.60 -23.04
N CYS A 93 14.19 -17.18 -24.13
CA CYS A 93 13.05 -16.62 -24.88
C CYS A 93 11.79 -16.52 -24.02
N PHE A 94 11.49 -17.56 -23.22
CA PHE A 94 10.35 -17.57 -22.32
C PHE A 94 10.47 -16.49 -21.22
N VAL A 95 11.63 -16.38 -20.57
CA VAL A 95 11.90 -15.33 -19.57
C VAL A 95 11.79 -13.93 -20.18
N GLY A 96 12.28 -13.75 -21.41
CA GLY A 96 12.15 -12.50 -22.16
C GLY A 96 10.69 -12.14 -22.43
N ALA A 97 9.87 -13.10 -22.88
CA ALA A 97 8.45 -12.90 -23.14
C ALA A 97 7.67 -12.53 -21.88
N VAL A 98 7.94 -13.22 -20.76
CA VAL A 98 7.32 -12.90 -19.46
C VAL A 98 7.74 -11.51 -18.98
N SER A 99 9.02 -11.15 -19.12
CA SER A 99 9.53 -9.83 -18.71
C SER A 99 8.92 -8.69 -19.55
N PHE A 100 8.78 -8.91 -20.86
CA PHE A 100 8.14 -7.95 -21.76
C PHE A 100 6.65 -7.81 -21.45
N GLY A 101 5.95 -8.94 -21.25
CA GLY A 101 4.54 -8.96 -20.86
C GLY A 101 4.32 -8.24 -19.54
N GLY A 102 5.15 -8.51 -18.52
CA GLY A 102 5.10 -7.83 -17.22
C GLY A 102 5.28 -6.31 -17.34
N ARG A 103 6.27 -5.84 -18.11
CA ARG A 103 6.47 -4.40 -18.35
C ARG A 103 5.29 -3.77 -19.09
N ARG A 104 4.71 -4.47 -20.06
CA ARG A 104 3.52 -3.99 -20.78
C ARG A 104 2.30 -3.94 -19.86
N LEU A 105 2.12 -4.92 -18.99
CA LEU A 105 1.05 -4.93 -18.00
C LEU A 105 1.21 -3.80 -16.98
N ILE A 106 2.43 -3.57 -16.49
CA ILE A 106 2.74 -2.43 -15.61
C ILE A 106 2.35 -1.11 -16.29
N GLY A 107 2.72 -0.91 -17.56
CA GLY A 107 2.34 0.29 -18.31
C GLY A 107 0.84 0.43 -18.59
N VAL A 108 0.08 -0.67 -18.61
CA VAL A 108 -1.40 -0.64 -18.71
C VAL A 108 -2.04 -0.35 -17.36
N THR A 109 -1.41 -0.75 -16.25
CA THR A 109 -1.87 -0.46 -14.89
C THR A 109 -1.36 0.86 -14.34
N GLU A 110 -0.41 1.51 -15.02
CA GLU A 110 0.06 2.84 -14.69
C GLU A 110 -1.05 3.83 -14.98
N ILE A 111 -1.71 4.27 -13.90
CA ILE A 111 -2.78 5.26 -13.98
C ILE A 111 -2.15 6.61 -14.33
N GLU A 112 -2.07 6.94 -15.62
CA GLU A 112 -1.67 8.28 -16.11
C GLU A 112 -2.63 9.40 -15.64
N LYS A 113 -3.79 9.04 -15.07
CA LYS A 113 -4.79 9.98 -14.54
C LYS A 113 -4.88 9.91 -13.01
N GLY A 114 -3.79 10.19 -12.32
CA GLY A 114 -3.89 10.72 -10.96
C GLY A 114 -4.66 12.04 -11.01
N SER A 115 -5.68 12.20 -10.16
CA SER A 115 -6.53 13.40 -10.15
C SER A 115 -5.69 14.68 -10.09
N SER A 116 -5.94 15.62 -11.02
CA SER A 116 -5.36 16.97 -11.03
C SER A 116 -5.98 17.84 -9.92
N TYR A 117 -5.96 17.36 -8.68
CA TYR A 117 -6.30 18.15 -7.51
C TYR A 117 -4.99 18.48 -6.80
N GLY A 118 -4.57 19.74 -6.92
CA GLY A 118 -3.35 20.25 -6.28
C GLY A 118 -2.09 20.32 -7.17
N ASN A 119 -2.15 19.94 -8.45
CA ASN A 119 -0.98 20.05 -9.33
C ASN A 119 -0.74 21.51 -9.75
N GLN A 120 0.17 22.19 -9.03
CA GLN A 120 0.54 23.59 -9.29
C GLN A 120 1.28 23.78 -10.62
N GLU A 121 1.78 22.72 -11.26
CA GLU A 121 2.49 22.84 -12.54
C GLU A 121 1.57 23.25 -13.69
N PHE A 122 0.26 22.93 -13.63
CA PHE A 122 -0.69 23.30 -14.69
C PHE A 122 -1.04 24.80 -14.68
N LYS A 123 -0.83 25.51 -13.56
CA LYS A 123 -1.09 26.95 -13.47
C LYS A 123 0.00 27.83 -14.09
N LYS A 124 1.20 27.31 -14.33
CA LYS A 124 2.32 28.08 -14.93
C LYS A 124 2.35 28.09 -16.46
N LYS A 125 1.44 27.36 -17.12
CA LYS A 125 1.38 27.25 -18.59
C LYS A 125 0.22 28.02 -19.25
N LYS A 126 -0.44 28.93 -18.53
CA LYS A 126 -1.38 29.89 -19.14
C LYS A 126 -0.86 31.30 -19.00
#